data_AF-A0A078HJ82-F1
#
_entry.id   AF-A0A078HJ82-F1
#
_cell.length_a   1.000
_cell.length_b   1.000
_cell.length_c   1.000
_cell.angle_alpha   90.00
_cell.angle_beta   90.00
_cell.angle_gamma   90.00
#
_symmetry.space_group_name_H-M   'P 1'
#
loop_
_entity.id
_entity.type
_entity.pdbx_description
1 polymer ?
#
loop_
_entity_poly.entity_id
_entity_poly.type
_entity_poly.pdbx_seq_one_letter_code
_entity_poly.pdbx_strand_id
1 'polypeptide(L)'
;MWHLLSSRQKLRMELVLTFGQTFGAICSLLLGIGRKAKVADAADDLGWKLRRCRGRVMKEVIEKINRVSPPKQDAGKDRPLWKQGQELYEEKFVSKVTWEQLRSTQDKVEWFRIVWFPQALPRQAFITWLACRNRLDT
;
A
#
# COMPACT_ATOMS: atom_id res chain seq x y z
N MET A 1 -0.95 6.92 -2.98
CA MET A 1 -1.02 8.39 -2.80
C MET A 1 -1.75 8.64 -1.47
N TRP A 2 -1.07 9.23 -0.47
CA TRP A 2 -1.55 9.64 0.88
C TRP A 2 -2.36 8.63 1.75
N HIS A 3 -1.77 8.03 2.81
CA HIS A 3 -2.39 7.44 4.03
C HIS A 3 -1.23 7.10 5.01
N LEU A 4 -1.14 7.41 6.32
CA LEU A 4 -1.95 7.99 7.43
C LEU A 4 -2.64 6.88 8.29
N LEU A 5 -2.38 6.58 9.60
CA LEU A 5 -1.69 7.25 10.76
C LEU A 5 -0.82 6.24 11.61
N SER A 6 -0.58 6.47 12.92
CA SER A 6 0.64 6.07 13.70
C SER A 6 0.54 4.86 14.64
N SER A 7 1.62 4.06 14.69
CA SER A 7 2.07 3.07 15.71
C SER A 7 1.02 2.23 16.46
N ARG A 8 0.12 2.83 17.25
CA ARG A 8 -1.12 2.14 17.69
C ARG A 8 -1.97 1.65 16.51
N GLN A 9 -1.71 2.15 15.29
CA GLN A 9 -2.31 1.70 14.04
C GLN A 9 -1.65 0.46 13.42
N LYS A 10 -0.68 -0.18 14.09
CA LYS A 10 -0.01 -1.41 13.63
C LYS A 10 -1.01 -2.54 13.33
N LEU A 11 -2.01 -2.74 14.21
CA LEU A 11 -3.13 -3.68 14.00
C LEU A 11 -4.18 -3.18 12.98
N ARG A 12 -4.25 -1.87 12.72
CA ARG A 12 -5.13 -1.26 11.70
C ARG A 12 -4.62 -1.54 10.28
N MET A 13 -3.31 -1.67 10.10
CA MET A 13 -2.67 -1.82 8.79
C MET A 13 -2.81 -3.22 8.16
N GLU A 14 -2.82 -4.34 8.90
CA GLU A 14 -3.06 -5.67 8.28
C GLU A 14 -4.43 -5.74 7.59
N LEU A 15 -5.45 -5.17 8.24
CA LEU A 15 -6.80 -5.02 7.71
C LEU A 15 -6.83 -4.13 6.47
N VAL A 16 -6.23 -2.95 6.54
CA VAL A 16 -6.28 -1.99 5.42
C VAL A 16 -5.41 -2.45 4.23
N LEU A 17 -4.30 -3.16 4.47
CA LEU A 17 -3.46 -3.74 3.40
C LEU A 17 -4.14 -4.94 2.73
N THR A 18 -4.86 -5.79 3.47
CA THR A 18 -5.71 -6.82 2.83
C THR A 18 -6.84 -6.17 2.02
N PHE A 19 -7.56 -5.17 2.56
CA PHE A 19 -8.52 -4.38 1.78
C PHE A 19 -7.90 -3.79 0.49
N GLY A 20 -6.73 -3.17 0.59
CA GLY A 20 -6.11 -2.44 -0.53
C GLY A 20 -5.46 -3.33 -1.59
N GLN A 21 -4.94 -4.51 -1.23
CA GLN A 21 -4.18 -5.36 -2.16
C GLN A 21 -4.93 -6.63 -2.61
N THR A 22 -5.96 -7.10 -1.90
CA THR A 22 -6.74 -8.29 -2.32
C THR A 22 -8.24 -8.05 -2.51
N PHE A 23 -8.78 -6.87 -2.18
CA PHE A 23 -10.22 -6.60 -2.24
C PHE A 23 -10.60 -5.35 -3.05
N GLY A 24 -10.71 -5.54 -4.38
CA GLY A 24 -11.24 -4.53 -5.29
C GLY A 24 -12.74 -4.18 -5.08
N ALA A 25 -13.32 -3.45 -6.03
CA ALA A 25 -14.66 -2.81 -5.92
C ALA A 25 -15.82 -3.73 -5.48
N ILE A 26 -15.69 -5.04 -5.68
CA ILE A 26 -16.62 -6.07 -5.18
C ILE A 26 -16.78 -5.99 -3.65
N CYS A 27 -15.71 -5.76 -2.89
CA CYS A 27 -15.76 -5.77 -1.43
C CYS A 27 -16.51 -4.56 -0.86
N SER A 28 -16.29 -3.35 -1.42
CA SER A 28 -17.11 -2.16 -1.13
C SER A 28 -18.60 -2.42 -1.37
N LEU A 29 -18.95 -3.06 -2.50
CA LEU A 29 -20.34 -3.40 -2.83
C LEU A 29 -20.95 -4.42 -1.85
N LEU A 30 -20.19 -5.45 -1.46
CA LEU A 30 -20.61 -6.46 -0.48
C LEU A 30 -20.88 -5.82 0.89
N LEU A 31 -19.96 -4.99 1.38
CA LEU A 31 -20.05 -4.27 2.66
C LEU A 31 -21.11 -3.16 2.68
N GLY A 32 -21.61 -2.73 1.52
CA GLY A 32 -22.53 -1.59 1.41
C GLY A 32 -21.85 -0.22 1.55
N ILE A 33 -20.52 -0.17 1.52
CA ILE A 33 -19.73 1.06 1.65
C ILE A 33 -19.43 1.60 0.25
N GLY A 34 -19.89 2.81 -0.05
CA GLY A 34 -19.63 3.45 -1.34
C GLY A 34 -18.13 3.69 -1.59
N ARG A 35 -17.67 3.60 -2.84
CA ARG A 35 -16.24 3.74 -3.21
C ARG A 35 -15.58 5.07 -2.81
N LYS A 36 -16.38 6.10 -2.48
CA LYS A 36 -15.93 7.41 -1.98
C LYS A 36 -16.27 7.68 -0.51
N ALA A 37 -16.91 6.73 0.18
CA ALA A 37 -17.30 6.87 1.57
C ALA A 37 -16.07 6.79 2.49
N LYS A 38 -16.08 7.59 3.55
CA LYS A 38 -15.04 7.65 4.58
C LYS A 38 -15.28 6.59 5.65
N VAL A 39 -14.25 6.33 6.47
CA VAL A 39 -14.38 5.47 7.67
C VAL A 39 -15.45 6.00 8.63
N ALA A 40 -15.61 7.33 8.72
CA ALA A 40 -16.66 7.99 9.50
C ALA A 40 -18.08 7.78 8.94
N ASP A 41 -18.24 7.53 7.64
CA ASP A 41 -19.56 7.24 7.04
C ASP A 41 -19.95 5.76 7.24
N ALA A 42 -18.97 4.92 7.59
CA ALA A 42 -19.09 3.47 7.81
C ALA A 42 -19.04 3.07 9.30
N ALA A 43 -19.02 4.05 10.20
CA ALA A 43 -19.02 3.87 11.64
C ALA A 43 -20.09 4.79 12.26
N ASP A 44 -20.54 4.42 13.45
CA ASP A 44 -21.58 5.09 14.22
C ASP A 44 -21.22 4.95 15.72
N ASP A 45 -21.83 5.73 16.61
CA ASP A 45 -21.51 5.68 18.05
C ASP A 45 -21.84 4.32 18.68
N LEU A 46 -22.69 3.53 18.02
CA LEU A 46 -23.06 2.15 18.37
C LEU A 46 -22.16 1.06 17.76
N GLY A 47 -21.26 1.37 16.81
CA GLY A 47 -20.39 0.37 16.17
C GLY A 47 -20.14 0.56 14.68
N TRP A 48 -19.66 -0.49 14.01
CA TRP A 48 -19.41 -0.50 12.57
C TRP A 48 -20.68 -0.75 11.75
N LYS A 49 -20.96 0.12 10.78
CA LYS A 49 -22.15 0.11 9.92
C LYS A 49 -21.98 -0.80 8.69
N LEU A 50 -21.54 -2.03 8.90
CA LEU A 50 -21.24 -2.99 7.83
C LEU A 50 -22.48 -3.80 7.45
N ARG A 51 -22.75 -3.93 6.15
CA ARG A 51 -23.76 -4.88 5.63
C ARG A 51 -23.34 -6.32 5.97
N ARG A 52 -24.27 -7.10 6.53
CA ARG A 52 -24.02 -8.52 6.84
C ARG A 52 -23.88 -9.33 5.55
N CYS A 53 -22.74 -10.02 5.38
CA CYS A 53 -22.46 -10.88 4.22
C CYS A 53 -22.42 -12.36 4.62
N ARG A 54 -22.73 -13.26 3.66
CA ARG A 54 -22.78 -14.72 3.91
C ARG A 54 -21.49 -15.49 3.58
N GLY A 55 -20.66 -14.99 2.67
CA GLY A 55 -19.42 -15.66 2.25
C GLY A 55 -18.33 -15.71 3.33
N ARG A 56 -17.62 -16.85 3.45
CA ARG A 56 -16.61 -17.12 4.51
C ARG A 56 -15.56 -16.00 4.64
N VAL A 57 -14.85 -15.72 3.55
CA VAL A 57 -13.84 -14.66 3.43
C VAL A 57 -14.36 -13.30 3.94
N MET A 58 -15.62 -12.97 3.63
CA MET A 58 -16.22 -11.70 4.04
C MET A 58 -16.58 -11.68 5.54
N LYS A 59 -16.89 -12.84 6.15
CA LYS A 59 -17.05 -12.97 7.60
C LYS A 59 -15.72 -12.78 8.33
N GLU A 60 -14.64 -13.39 7.84
CA GLU A 60 -13.29 -13.25 8.43
C GLU A 60 -12.83 -11.78 8.42
N VAL A 61 -13.10 -11.06 7.32
CA VAL A 61 -12.83 -9.62 7.21
C VAL A 61 -13.71 -8.81 8.18
N ILE A 62 -15.03 -9.06 8.25
CA ILE A 62 -15.94 -8.38 9.20
C ILE A 62 -15.53 -8.65 10.66
N GLU A 63 -15.15 -9.89 10.99
CA GLU A 63 -14.70 -10.26 12.33
C GLU A 63 -13.41 -9.50 12.70
N LYS A 64 -12.41 -9.47 11.81
CA LYS A 64 -11.20 -8.68 12.01
C LYS A 64 -11.51 -7.20 12.20
N ILE A 65 -12.40 -6.59 11.41
CA ILE A 65 -12.82 -5.19 11.60
C ILE A 65 -13.44 -4.99 12.98
N ASN A 66 -14.33 -5.88 13.42
CA ASN A 66 -15.00 -5.79 14.72
C ASN A 66 -14.06 -5.92 15.93
N ARG A 67 -12.85 -6.47 15.76
CA ARG A 67 -11.78 -6.46 16.79
C ARG A 67 -11.16 -5.06 16.97
N VAL A 68 -11.38 -4.12 16.04
CA VAL A 68 -10.95 -2.73 16.12
C VAL A 68 -12.15 -1.86 16.51
N SER A 69 -12.02 -1.02 17.53
CA SER A 69 -13.09 -0.08 17.91
C SER A 69 -13.35 0.95 16.78
N PRO A 70 -14.60 1.39 16.56
CA PRO A 70 -14.91 2.46 15.62
C PRO A 70 -14.20 3.77 16.02
N PRO A 71 -13.86 4.65 15.06
CA PRO A 71 -13.29 5.96 15.36
C PRO A 71 -14.31 6.85 16.06
N LYS A 72 -14.00 7.30 17.28
CA LYS A 72 -14.78 8.32 17.99
C LYS A 72 -14.54 9.71 17.41
N GLN A 73 -15.54 10.59 17.48
CA GLN A 73 -15.42 11.98 17.01
C GLN A 73 -14.34 12.75 17.80
N ASP A 74 -14.16 12.44 19.09
CA ASP A 74 -13.13 13.02 19.97
C ASP A 74 -11.68 12.61 19.64
N ALA A 75 -11.46 11.71 18.68
CA ALA A 75 -10.12 11.17 18.37
C ALA A 75 -9.17 12.21 17.71
N GLY A 76 -9.67 13.41 17.39
CA GLY A 76 -8.90 14.49 16.78
C GLY A 76 -8.72 14.32 15.26
N LYS A 77 -7.82 15.13 14.68
CA LYS A 77 -7.58 15.15 13.23
C LYS A 77 -6.69 13.98 12.77
N ASP A 78 -7.08 13.34 11.66
CA ASP A 78 -6.26 12.35 10.94
C ASP A 78 -4.89 12.91 10.52
N ARG A 79 -3.84 12.07 10.54
CA ARG A 79 -2.47 12.42 10.12
C ARG A 79 -1.76 11.35 9.25
N PRO A 80 -1.70 11.50 7.94
CA PRO A 80 -0.39 10.62 6.78
C PRO A 80 1.03 10.40 7.29
N LEU A 81 1.12 9.50 8.27
CA LEU A 81 2.26 8.58 8.41
C LEU A 81 2.50 7.76 7.13
N TRP A 82 3.71 7.84 6.59
CA TRP A 82 4.18 7.00 5.48
C TRP A 82 4.86 5.74 6.02
N LYS A 83 4.65 4.60 5.35
CA LYS A 83 5.40 3.37 5.64
C LYS A 83 6.89 3.61 5.33
N GLN A 84 7.75 3.38 6.31
CA GLN A 84 9.21 3.51 6.18
C GLN A 84 9.98 2.19 6.39
N GLY A 85 9.34 1.13 6.88
CA GLY A 85 9.92 -0.21 6.96
C GLY A 85 8.84 -1.27 6.96
N GLN A 86 9.15 -2.53 7.30
CA GLN A 86 8.12 -3.58 7.44
C GLN A 86 7.01 -3.15 8.41
N GLU A 87 7.41 -2.57 9.55
CA GLU A 87 6.52 -2.14 10.64
C GLU A 87 6.68 -0.67 11.06
N LEU A 88 7.66 0.05 10.49
CA LEU A 88 7.92 1.47 10.76
C LEU A 88 7.04 2.36 9.90
N TYR A 89 6.45 3.39 10.52
CA TYR A 89 5.62 4.41 9.88
C TYR A 89 5.93 5.78 10.52
N GLU A 90 6.07 6.87 9.74
CA GLU A 90 6.38 8.24 10.25
C GLU A 90 5.61 9.35 9.50
N GLU A 91 5.29 10.49 10.16
CA GLU A 91 4.61 11.65 9.53
C GLU A 91 5.42 12.24 8.36
N LYS A 92 6.74 11.98 8.33
CA LYS A 92 7.66 12.44 7.30
C LYS A 92 7.68 11.51 6.09
N PHE A 93 7.48 12.09 4.90
CA PHE A 93 7.75 11.41 3.63
C PHE A 93 9.26 11.32 3.37
N VAL A 94 9.73 10.14 2.93
CA VAL A 94 11.14 9.91 2.56
C VAL A 94 11.20 9.19 1.22
N SER A 95 11.49 9.96 0.16
CA SER A 95 11.40 9.50 -1.24
C SER A 95 12.18 8.22 -1.53
N LYS A 96 13.42 8.11 -1.01
CA LYS A 96 14.26 6.91 -1.16
C LYS A 96 13.56 5.66 -0.60
N VAL A 97 13.07 5.76 0.62
CA VAL A 97 12.48 4.63 1.37
C VAL A 97 11.15 4.20 0.76
N THR A 98 10.33 5.15 0.28
CA THR A 98 9.13 4.83 -0.49
C THR A 98 9.47 4.19 -1.84
N TRP A 99 10.50 4.67 -2.54
CA TRP A 99 10.96 4.06 -3.79
C TRP A 99 11.48 2.63 -3.60
N GLU A 100 12.19 2.37 -2.50
CA GLU A 100 12.68 1.04 -2.13
C GLU A 100 11.57 0.06 -1.77
N GLN A 101 10.39 0.54 -1.33
CA GLN A 101 9.19 -0.29 -1.11
C GLN A 101 8.32 -0.47 -2.37
N LEU A 102 8.35 0.49 -3.31
CA LEU A 102 7.57 0.42 -4.55
C LEU A 102 8.23 -0.45 -5.62
N ARG A 103 9.57 -0.57 -5.60
CA ARG A 103 10.32 -1.38 -6.56
C ARG A 103 10.44 -2.83 -6.08
N SER A 104 10.19 -3.79 -6.96
CA SER A 104 10.70 -5.16 -6.75
C SER A 104 12.22 -5.13 -6.80
N THR A 105 12.88 -5.58 -5.73
CA THR A 105 14.33 -5.83 -5.73
C THR A 105 14.61 -7.06 -6.58
N GLN A 106 15.26 -6.88 -7.73
CA GLN A 106 16.01 -7.94 -8.40
C GLN A 106 17.49 -7.86 -8.01
N ASP A 107 18.19 -8.97 -8.14
CA ASP A 107 19.61 -9.07 -7.82
C ASP A 107 20.49 -8.17 -8.69
N LYS A 108 21.67 -7.84 -8.17
CA LYS A 108 22.65 -7.02 -8.89
C LYS A 108 23.28 -7.83 -10.02
N VAL A 109 22.78 -7.64 -11.22
CA VAL A 109 23.37 -8.17 -12.46
C VAL A 109 24.77 -7.61 -12.70
N GLU A 110 25.75 -8.47 -12.97
CA GLU A 110 27.16 -8.08 -13.14
C GLU A 110 27.36 -7.04 -14.26
N TRP A 111 26.60 -7.15 -15.36
CA TRP A 111 26.67 -6.20 -16.47
C TRP A 111 26.24 -4.77 -16.09
N PHE A 112 25.60 -4.55 -14.93
CA PHE A 112 25.21 -3.20 -14.48
C PHE A 112 26.40 -2.24 -14.46
N ARG A 113 27.59 -2.71 -14.05
CA ARG A 113 28.81 -1.88 -14.00
C ARG A 113 29.33 -1.49 -15.39
N ILE A 114 29.10 -2.35 -16.40
CA ILE A 114 29.51 -2.12 -17.79
C ILE A 114 28.59 -1.08 -18.45
N VAL A 115 27.31 -1.11 -18.11
CA VAL A 115 26.29 -0.20 -18.66
C VAL A 115 26.32 1.18 -17.98
N TRP A 116 26.48 1.24 -16.65
CA TRP A 116 26.26 2.45 -15.85
C TRP A 116 27.51 2.90 -15.08
N PHE A 117 28.64 3.07 -15.78
CA PHE A 117 29.86 3.67 -15.22
C PHE A 117 29.80 5.22 -15.23
N PRO A 118 30.59 5.93 -14.40
CA PRO A 118 30.46 7.39 -14.22
C PRO A 118 30.71 8.27 -15.46
N GLN A 119 31.31 7.70 -16.52
CA GLN A 119 31.60 8.39 -17.79
C GLN A 119 30.77 7.80 -18.96
N ALA A 120 29.75 6.98 -18.69
CA ALA A 120 28.95 6.33 -19.72
C ALA A 120 28.10 7.36 -20.49
N LEU A 121 28.31 7.46 -21.81
CA LEU A 121 27.46 8.29 -22.67
C LEU A 121 26.04 7.69 -22.71
N PRO A 122 24.97 8.42 -22.32
CA PRO A 122 23.63 7.82 -22.15
C PRO A 122 23.09 7.08 -23.37
N ARG A 123 23.41 7.54 -24.58
CA ARG A 123 23.07 6.87 -25.85
C ARG A 123 23.74 5.49 -25.97
N GLN A 124 25.02 5.40 -25.63
CA GLN A 124 25.76 4.13 -25.68
C GLN A 124 25.31 3.19 -24.57
N ALA A 125 25.18 3.70 -23.33
CA ALA A 125 24.65 2.94 -22.20
C ALA A 125 23.30 2.28 -22.53
N PHE A 126 22.38 3.02 -23.15
CA PHE A 126 21.07 2.48 -23.55
C PHE A 126 21.18 1.36 -24.61
N ILE A 127 22.06 1.49 -25.60
CA ILE A 127 22.29 0.45 -26.63
C ILE A 127 22.94 -0.79 -25.99
N THR A 128 23.98 -0.61 -25.18
CA THR A 128 24.63 -1.71 -24.44
C THR A 128 23.65 -2.41 -23.51
N TRP A 129 22.72 -1.68 -22.87
CA TRP A 129 21.66 -2.26 -22.05
C TRP A 129 20.66 -3.10 -22.84
N LEU A 130 20.29 -2.67 -24.05
CA LEU A 130 19.44 -3.48 -24.94
C LEU A 130 20.17 -4.73 -25.43
N ALA A 131 21.46 -4.62 -25.77
CA ALA A 131 22.31 -5.75 -26.13
C ALA A 131 22.45 -6.76 -24.98
N CYS A 132 22.82 -6.31 -23.76
CA CYS A 132 22.91 -7.16 -22.56
C CYS A 132 21.58 -7.81 -22.13
N ARG A 133 20.44 -7.42 -22.72
CA ARG A 133 19.14 -8.06 -22.51
C ARG A 133 18.60 -8.80 -23.74
N ASN A 134 19.37 -8.91 -24.83
CA ASN A 134 18.95 -9.47 -26.12
C ASN A 134 17.62 -8.83 -26.62
N ARG A 135 17.53 -7.50 -26.56
CA ARG A 135 16.35 -6.70 -26.98
C ARG A 135 16.67 -5.71 -28.11
N LEU A 136 17.60 -6.09 -28.97
CA LEU A 136 17.77 -5.48 -30.29
C LEU A 136 17.06 -6.40 -31.29
N ASP A 137 16.22 -5.85 -32.17
CA ASP A 137 15.82 -6.57 -33.38
C ASP A 137 17.04 -6.70 -34.31
N THR A 138 17.08 -7.81 -35.04
CA THR A 138 18.15 -8.20 -35.98
C THR A 138 17.64 -8.23 -37.41
#